data_AF-A0A699URE5-F1
#
_entry.id   AF-A0A699URE5-F1
#
_cell.length_a   1.000
_cell.length_b   1.000
_cell.length_c   1.000
_cell.angle_alpha   90.00
_cell.angle_beta   90.00
_cell.angle_gamma   90.00
#
_symmetry.space_group_name_H-M   'P 1'
#
loop_
_entity.id
_entity.type
_entity.pdbx_description
1 polymer ?
#
loop_
_entity_poly.entity_id
_entity_poly.type
_entity_poly.pdbx_seq_one_letter_code
_entity_poly.pdbx_strand_id
1 'polypeptide(L)'
;DALDKGSMLKLLPTQNRIIGYTTRNSRGVPANFKNYFIIEFDHAFANPQLFNGKALATGVSELAADHVLAAVDFKTRKGEQQGQKAWNQALGRVEIEGGSEEQQRTFYSCLYRALLFPRKFYELDASGQPVHYSPFNGEIRPGYLYTDTGFWDTFRALF
;
A
#
# COMPACT_ATOMS: atom_id res chain seq x y z
N ASP A 1 8.92 -7.42 0.96
CA ASP A 1 9.91 -6.38 1.29
C ASP A 1 10.50 -5.81 0.02
N ALA A 2 10.45 -4.49 -0.21
CA ALA A 2 10.73 -3.83 -1.49
C ALA A 2 12.21 -3.40 -1.65
N LEU A 3 13.14 -4.06 -0.95
CA LEU A 3 14.48 -3.53 -0.67
C LEU A 3 15.56 -3.79 -1.75
N ASP A 4 15.27 -4.49 -2.83
CA ASP A 4 16.27 -4.77 -3.88
C ASP A 4 15.62 -5.02 -5.25
N LYS A 5 16.42 -5.39 -6.27
CA LYS A 5 15.97 -5.77 -7.63
C LYS A 5 15.27 -4.66 -8.40
N GLY A 6 15.67 -3.42 -8.16
CA GLY A 6 15.27 -2.27 -8.97
C GLY A 6 14.09 -1.52 -8.38
N SER A 7 14.28 -0.23 -8.15
CA SER A 7 13.26 0.70 -7.73
C SER A 7 13.56 2.10 -8.25
N MET A 8 12.52 2.93 -8.32
CA MET A 8 12.65 4.35 -8.64
C MET A 8 11.77 5.14 -7.70
N LEU A 9 12.28 6.26 -7.20
CA LEU A 9 11.51 7.27 -6.50
C LEU A 9 11.72 8.64 -7.14
N LYS A 10 10.66 9.43 -7.15
CA LYS A 10 10.68 10.84 -7.50
C LYS A 10 9.95 11.64 -6.42
N LEU A 11 10.64 12.65 -5.90
CA LEU A 11 10.11 13.62 -4.97
C LEU A 11 9.44 14.75 -5.75
N LEU A 12 8.21 15.09 -5.38
CA LEU A 12 7.45 16.22 -5.90
C LEU A 12 7.03 17.14 -4.74
N PRO A 13 7.97 17.90 -4.13
CA PRO A 13 7.70 18.66 -2.90
C PRO A 13 6.60 19.72 -3.07
N THR A 14 6.49 20.35 -4.24
CA THR A 14 5.45 21.35 -4.52
C THR A 14 4.03 20.77 -4.58
N GLN A 15 3.91 19.44 -4.69
CA GLN A 15 2.64 18.72 -4.69
C GLN A 15 2.43 17.93 -3.39
N ASN A 16 3.40 17.94 -2.47
CA ASN A 16 3.46 17.02 -1.31
C ASN A 16 3.33 15.56 -1.73
N ARG A 17 4.00 15.16 -2.81
CA ARG A 17 3.94 13.79 -3.33
C ARG A 17 5.29 13.12 -3.43
N ILE A 18 5.28 11.82 -3.25
CA ILE A 18 6.35 10.91 -3.65
C ILE A 18 5.73 9.95 -4.65
N ILE A 19 6.34 9.78 -5.82
CA ILE A 19 5.93 8.76 -6.77
C ILE A 19 7.07 7.78 -6.98
N GLY A 20 6.76 6.57 -7.40
CA GLY A 20 7.79 5.59 -7.66
C GLY A 20 7.28 4.28 -8.20
N TYR A 21 8.22 3.36 -8.37
CA TYR A 21 7.89 1.96 -8.59
C TYR A 21 8.89 1.03 -7.89
N THR A 22 8.43 -0.19 -7.61
CA THR A 22 9.29 -1.33 -7.27
C THR A 22 9.02 -2.49 -8.23
N THR A 23 10.08 -3.26 -8.54
CA THR A 23 9.98 -4.47 -9.37
C THR A 23 10.22 -5.76 -8.59
N ARG A 24 10.56 -5.67 -7.30
CA ARG A 24 10.81 -6.85 -6.47
C ARG A 24 9.56 -7.70 -6.34
N ASN A 25 9.72 -8.99 -6.60
CA ASN A 25 8.67 -9.99 -6.51
C ASN A 25 9.26 -11.34 -6.07
N SER A 26 8.38 -12.28 -5.69
CA SER A 26 8.72 -13.63 -5.25
C SER A 26 8.25 -14.69 -6.25
N ARG A 27 8.40 -14.43 -7.56
CA ARG A 27 7.86 -15.20 -8.71
C ARG A 27 6.38 -14.89 -8.98
N GLY A 28 5.85 -15.48 -10.06
CA GLY A 28 4.44 -15.39 -10.42
C GLY A 28 4.03 -14.06 -11.06
N VAL A 29 4.97 -13.35 -11.69
CA VAL A 29 4.69 -12.07 -12.37
C VAL A 29 5.24 -12.07 -13.81
N PRO A 30 4.61 -11.32 -14.72
CA PRO A 30 5.12 -11.10 -16.08
C PRO A 30 6.41 -10.25 -16.09
N ALA A 31 7.17 -10.31 -17.19
CA ALA A 31 8.45 -9.60 -17.33
C ALA A 31 8.34 -8.07 -17.21
N ASN A 32 7.18 -7.50 -17.54
CA ASN A 32 6.90 -6.06 -17.44
C ASN A 32 6.33 -5.64 -16.07
N PHE A 33 6.29 -6.53 -15.08
CA PHE A 33 5.73 -6.19 -13.78
C PHE A 33 6.50 -5.05 -13.10
N LYS A 34 5.76 -3.99 -12.78
CA LYS A 34 6.17 -2.96 -11.83
C LYS A 34 4.96 -2.60 -10.96
N ASN A 35 5.17 -2.44 -9.67
CA ASN A 35 4.17 -1.83 -8.81
C ASN A 35 4.48 -0.34 -8.71
N TYR A 36 3.68 0.49 -9.37
CA TYR A 36 3.75 1.94 -9.28
C TYR A 36 2.97 2.42 -8.07
N PHE A 37 3.44 3.48 -7.43
CA PHE A 37 2.75 4.10 -6.30
C PHE A 37 2.88 5.61 -6.32
N ILE A 38 1.88 6.25 -5.74
CA ILE A 38 1.85 7.66 -5.39
C ILE A 38 1.54 7.72 -3.90
N ILE A 39 2.38 8.40 -3.15
CA ILE A 39 2.16 8.71 -1.74
C ILE A 39 1.94 10.22 -1.67
N GLU A 40 0.72 10.61 -1.34
CA GLU A 40 0.34 12.01 -1.15
C GLU A 40 0.28 12.33 0.34
N PHE A 41 0.80 13.49 0.69
CA PHE A 41 0.80 13.99 2.06
C PHE A 41 -0.06 15.26 2.12
N ASP A 42 -0.84 15.38 3.20
CA ASP A 42 -1.61 16.57 3.53
C ASP A 42 -0.73 17.67 4.17
N HIS A 43 0.55 17.39 4.40
CA HIS A 43 1.51 18.31 4.98
C HIS A 43 2.70 18.56 4.03
N ALA A 44 3.18 19.80 4.05
CA ALA A 44 4.39 20.19 3.31
C ALA A 44 5.63 19.50 3.88
N PHE A 45 6.50 19.01 2.98
CA PHE A 45 7.79 18.45 3.35
C PHE A 45 8.72 19.55 3.86
N ALA A 46 9.40 19.29 4.98
CA ALA A 46 10.43 20.18 5.51
C ALA A 46 11.78 19.97 4.81
N ASN A 47 12.21 18.71 4.66
CA ASN A 47 13.50 18.35 4.08
C ASN A 47 13.43 16.97 3.39
N PRO A 48 12.83 16.88 2.20
CA PRO A 48 12.69 15.60 1.51
C PRO A 48 14.04 15.18 0.89
N GLN A 49 14.44 13.92 1.09
CA GLN A 49 15.74 13.38 0.69
C GLN A 49 15.60 12.01 0.02
N LEU A 50 16.51 11.70 -0.92
CA LEU A 50 16.61 10.39 -1.57
C LEU A 50 17.93 9.69 -1.22
N PHE A 51 17.89 8.38 -1.06
CA PHE A 51 19.06 7.54 -0.81
C PHE A 51 19.13 6.40 -1.80
N ASN A 52 20.34 6.01 -2.22
CA ASN A 52 20.61 4.87 -3.10
C ASN A 52 20.86 3.56 -2.31
N GLY A 53 20.21 3.42 -1.15
CA GLY A 53 20.38 2.30 -0.23
C GLY A 53 21.65 2.34 0.63
N LYS A 54 22.66 3.14 0.28
CA LYS A 54 23.91 3.29 1.07
C LYS A 54 24.24 4.73 1.42
N ALA A 55 23.98 5.66 0.51
CA ALA A 55 24.34 7.06 0.65
C ALA A 55 23.18 7.98 0.25
N LEU A 56 23.20 9.18 0.81
CA LEU A 56 22.35 10.29 0.40
C LEU A 56 22.68 10.66 -1.06
N ALA A 57 21.65 10.77 -1.88
CA ALA A 57 21.75 11.30 -3.23
C ALA A 57 21.46 12.81 -3.18
N THR A 58 22.53 13.61 -3.10
CA THR A 58 22.43 15.06 -2.94
C THR A 58 21.99 15.75 -4.24
N GLY A 59 21.03 16.67 -4.13
CA GLY A 59 20.63 17.55 -5.26
C GLY A 59 19.80 16.87 -6.34
N VAL A 60 19.30 15.66 -6.10
CA VAL A 60 18.41 14.95 -7.04
C VAL A 60 16.99 14.86 -6.50
N SER A 61 16.01 15.05 -7.38
CA SER A 61 14.59 14.85 -7.10
C SER A 61 14.06 13.54 -7.65
N GLU A 62 14.87 12.78 -8.39
CA GLU A 62 14.51 11.49 -8.99
C GLU A 62 15.73 10.57 -8.95
N LEU A 63 15.52 9.32 -8.56
CA LEU A 63 16.58 8.34 -8.43
C LEU A 63 16.04 6.95 -8.77
N ALA A 64 16.75 6.25 -9.66
CA ALA A 64 16.56 4.83 -9.92
C ALA A 64 17.83 4.08 -9.52
N ALA A 65 17.68 3.02 -8.73
CA ALA A 65 18.77 2.17 -8.28
C ALA A 65 18.24 0.78 -7.89
N ASP A 66 19.14 -0.14 -7.55
CA ASP A 66 18.75 -1.44 -6.99
C ASP A 66 17.85 -1.29 -5.76
N HIS A 67 18.13 -0.28 -4.93
CA HIS A 67 17.33 0.11 -3.78
C HIS A 67 17.30 1.63 -3.63
N VAL A 68 16.10 2.20 -3.54
CA VAL A 68 15.87 3.63 -3.34
C VAL A 68 14.97 3.85 -2.13
N LEU A 69 15.37 4.80 -1.26
CA LEU A 69 14.59 5.23 -0.10
C LEU A 69 14.31 6.73 -0.19
N ALA A 70 13.12 7.14 0.22
CA ALA A 70 12.78 8.54 0.45
C ALA A 70 12.62 8.78 1.95
N ALA A 71 13.32 9.78 2.47
CA ALA A 71 13.07 10.31 3.82
C ALA A 71 12.33 11.64 3.66
N VAL A 72 11.17 11.76 4.32
CA VAL A 72 10.39 13.00 4.36
C VAL A 72 10.00 13.30 5.79
N ASP A 73 10.21 14.55 6.18
CA ASP A 73 9.79 15.09 7.47
C ASP A 73 8.69 16.12 7.26
N PHE A 74 7.69 16.11 8.14
CA PHE A 74 6.61 17.10 8.15
C PHE A 74 6.12 17.31 9.58
N LYS A 75 5.52 18.48 9.84
CA LYS A 75 4.97 18.81 11.15
C LYS A 75 3.60 18.16 11.29
N THR A 76 3.36 17.44 12.39
CA THR A 76 2.05 16.89 12.74
C THR A 76 1.40 17.67 13.88
N ARG A 77 0.08 17.63 13.98
CA ARG A 77 -0.64 18.17 15.14
C ARG A 77 -0.82 17.09 16.21
N LYS A 78 -0.77 17.48 17.48
CA LYS A 78 -1.05 16.57 18.60
C LYS A 78 -2.49 16.05 18.48
N GLY A 79 -2.66 14.74 18.34
CA GLY A 79 -3.97 14.07 18.26
C GLY A 79 -4.50 13.80 16.85
N GLU A 80 -3.71 14.06 15.81
CA GLU A 80 -4.07 13.77 14.42
C GLU A 80 -4.09 12.25 14.17
N GLN A 81 -5.28 11.67 13.96
CA GLN A 81 -5.49 10.23 13.72
C GLN A 81 -5.93 9.97 12.28
N GLN A 82 -4.97 9.71 11.39
CA GLN A 82 -5.25 9.33 10.00
C GLN A 82 -5.61 7.82 9.94
N GLY A 83 -6.66 7.47 9.18
CA GLY A 83 -7.05 6.07 8.92
C GLY A 83 -7.98 5.38 9.94
N GLN A 84 -8.12 5.91 11.16
CA GLN A 84 -8.96 5.28 12.21
C GLN A 84 -10.45 5.17 11.79
N LYS A 85 -10.98 6.20 11.12
CA LYS A 85 -12.39 6.25 10.72
C LYS A 85 -12.80 5.09 9.81
N ALA A 86 -11.96 4.77 8.81
CA ALA A 86 -12.24 3.69 7.87
C ALA A 86 -12.27 2.32 8.56
N TRP A 87 -11.34 2.10 9.50
CA TRP A 87 -11.32 0.87 10.30
C TRP A 87 -12.51 0.77 11.24
N ASN A 88 -12.87 1.84 11.96
CA ASN A 88 -14.04 1.83 12.82
C ASN A 88 -15.33 1.54 12.02
N GLN A 89 -15.45 2.07 10.81
CA GLN A 89 -16.59 1.77 9.94
C GLN A 89 -16.65 0.30 9.50
N ALA A 90 -15.50 -0.34 9.26
CA ALA A 90 -15.45 -1.74 8.84
C ALA A 90 -15.64 -2.70 10.01
N LEU A 91 -14.93 -2.46 11.13
CA LEU A 91 -14.95 -3.30 12.33
C LEU A 91 -16.27 -3.15 13.10
N GLY A 92 -16.86 -1.96 13.13
CA GLY A 92 -18.14 -1.69 13.78
C GLY A 92 -19.36 -2.29 13.06
N ARG A 93 -19.18 -3.06 11.99
CA ARG A 93 -20.28 -3.84 11.39
C ARG A 93 -20.73 -5.00 12.28
N VAL A 94 -19.89 -5.42 13.22
CA VAL A 94 -20.22 -6.41 14.24
C VAL A 94 -19.85 -5.82 15.58
N GLU A 95 -20.88 -5.57 16.40
CA GLU A 95 -20.71 -5.12 17.78
C GLU A 95 -20.86 -6.33 18.70
N ILE A 96 -19.90 -6.50 19.63
CA ILE A 96 -19.94 -7.54 20.65
C ILE A 96 -20.17 -6.91 22.02
N GLU A 97 -21.04 -7.51 22.82
CA GLU A 97 -21.34 -7.10 24.19
C GLU A 97 -20.92 -8.19 25.19
N GLY A 98 -20.54 -7.78 26.40
CA GLY A 98 -20.00 -8.68 27.41
C GLY A 98 -18.56 -9.14 27.14
N GLY A 99 -18.09 -10.14 27.89
CA GLY A 99 -16.72 -10.66 27.82
C GLY A 99 -15.66 -9.79 28.52
N SER A 100 -14.46 -10.34 28.68
CA SER A 100 -13.30 -9.59 29.19
C SER A 100 -12.70 -8.69 28.11
N GLU A 101 -11.94 -7.67 28.52
CA GLU A 101 -11.20 -6.81 27.59
C GLU A 101 -10.27 -7.61 26.66
N GLU A 102 -9.66 -8.69 27.17
CA GLU A 102 -8.81 -9.58 26.40
C GLU A 102 -9.58 -10.31 25.28
N GLN A 103 -10.80 -10.77 25.58
CA GLN A 103 -11.67 -11.41 24.59
C GLN A 103 -12.09 -10.40 23.51
N GLN A 104 -12.43 -9.18 23.89
CA GLN A 104 -12.79 -8.12 22.94
C GLN A 104 -11.60 -7.75 22.05
N ARG A 105 -10.39 -7.59 22.61
CA ARG A 105 -9.16 -7.36 21.85
C ARG A 105 -8.89 -8.49 20.87
N THR A 106 -9.06 -9.74 21.30
CA THR A 106 -8.87 -10.92 20.46
C THR A 106 -9.85 -10.92 19.29
N PHE A 107 -11.14 -10.70 19.58
CA PHE A 107 -12.19 -10.65 18.56
C PHE A 107 -11.91 -9.59 17.48
N TYR A 108 -11.69 -8.33 17.88
CA TYR A 108 -11.45 -7.26 16.92
C TYR A 108 -10.10 -7.40 16.19
N SER A 109 -9.08 -8.01 16.81
CA SER A 109 -7.83 -8.33 16.13
C SER A 109 -8.02 -9.41 15.06
N CYS A 110 -8.81 -10.44 15.34
CA CYS A 110 -9.17 -11.48 14.37
C CYS A 110 -10.04 -10.91 13.23
N LEU A 111 -11.04 -10.08 13.55
CA LEU A 111 -11.88 -9.43 12.55
C LEU A 111 -11.05 -8.52 11.64
N TYR A 112 -10.13 -7.73 12.21
CA TYR A 112 -9.17 -6.95 11.43
C TYR A 112 -8.38 -7.83 10.44
N ARG A 113 -7.85 -8.97 10.88
CA ARG A 113 -7.09 -9.89 10.02
C ARG A 113 -7.95 -10.47 8.89
N ALA A 114 -9.21 -10.79 9.16
CA ALA A 114 -10.15 -11.30 8.17
C ALA A 114 -10.48 -10.28 7.07
N LEU A 115 -10.28 -8.98 7.31
CA LEU A 115 -10.59 -7.91 6.36
C LEU A 115 -9.37 -7.47 5.50
N LEU A 116 -8.21 -8.12 5.66
CA LEU A 116 -7.00 -7.75 4.91
C LEU A 116 -6.91 -8.43 3.53
N PHE A 117 -7.41 -9.66 3.40
CA PHE A 117 -7.23 -10.48 2.20
C PHE A 117 -8.54 -11.13 1.73
N PRO A 118 -8.70 -11.37 0.42
CA PRO A 118 -7.79 -10.96 -0.67
C PRO A 118 -7.81 -9.44 -0.87
N ARG A 119 -6.66 -8.86 -1.25
CA ARG A 119 -6.61 -7.42 -1.50
C ARG A 119 -7.17 -7.09 -2.87
N LYS A 120 -7.73 -5.89 -3.00
CA LYS A 120 -8.08 -5.32 -4.30
C LYS A 120 -6.82 -5.24 -5.16
N PHE A 121 -6.93 -5.71 -6.40
CA PHE A 121 -5.90 -5.60 -7.44
C PHE A 121 -6.41 -4.91 -8.70
N TYR A 122 -7.45 -4.10 -8.53
CA TYR A 122 -7.97 -3.19 -9.53
C TYR A 122 -7.86 -1.75 -9.03
N GLU A 123 -7.86 -0.83 -9.98
CA GLU A 123 -7.93 0.61 -9.80
C GLU A 123 -9.15 1.15 -10.56
N LEU A 124 -9.46 2.43 -10.39
CA LEU A 124 -10.52 3.09 -11.17
C LEU A 124 -9.87 3.95 -12.26
N ASP A 125 -10.36 3.84 -13.49
CA ASP A 125 -9.94 4.72 -14.58
C ASP A 125 -10.55 6.13 -14.45
N ALA A 126 -10.25 7.01 -15.41
CA ALA A 126 -10.74 8.39 -15.42
C ALA A 126 -12.27 8.52 -15.47
N SER A 127 -12.98 7.48 -15.92
CA SER A 127 -14.44 7.41 -15.94
C SER A 127 -15.04 6.76 -14.68
N GLY A 128 -14.20 6.40 -13.71
CA GLY A 128 -14.59 5.70 -12.49
C GLY A 128 -14.84 4.21 -12.69
N GLN A 129 -14.46 3.63 -13.82
CA GLN A 129 -14.67 2.20 -14.11
C GLN A 129 -13.50 1.36 -13.61
N PRO A 130 -13.75 0.16 -13.08
CA PRO A 130 -12.69 -0.71 -12.60
C PRO A 130 -11.83 -1.23 -13.76
N VAL A 131 -10.51 -1.12 -13.61
CA VAL A 131 -9.49 -1.67 -14.50
C VAL A 131 -8.39 -2.33 -13.67
N HIS A 132 -7.71 -3.33 -14.21
CA HIS A 132 -6.61 -3.99 -13.49
C HIS A 132 -5.45 -4.33 -14.42
N TYR A 133 -4.25 -4.32 -13.85
CA TYR A 133 -3.10 -5.03 -14.42
C TYR A 133 -3.26 -6.53 -14.17
N SER A 134 -3.23 -7.33 -15.23
CA SER A 134 -3.30 -8.78 -15.13
C SER A 134 -1.93 -9.36 -14.77
N PRO A 135 -1.76 -9.97 -13.58
CA PRO A 135 -0.50 -10.62 -13.20
C PRO A 135 -0.26 -11.93 -13.98
N PHE A 136 -1.22 -12.35 -14.82
CA PHE A 136 -1.11 -13.58 -15.60
C PHE A 136 -0.49 -13.36 -16.98
N ASN A 137 -0.73 -12.18 -17.58
CA ASN A 137 -0.28 -11.90 -18.95
C ASN A 137 0.32 -10.49 -19.15
N GLY A 138 0.29 -9.63 -18.13
CA GLY A 138 0.95 -8.31 -18.16
C GLY A 138 0.15 -7.22 -18.87
N GLU A 139 -1.11 -7.47 -19.21
CA GLU A 139 -2.00 -6.53 -19.90
C GLU A 139 -2.89 -5.77 -18.91
N ILE A 140 -3.34 -4.57 -19.28
CA ILE A 140 -4.43 -3.86 -18.60
C ILE A 140 -5.76 -4.40 -19.14
N ARG A 141 -6.68 -4.78 -18.24
CA ARG A 141 -8.00 -5.29 -18.59
C ARG A 141 -9.11 -4.57 -17.81
N PRO A 142 -10.31 -4.43 -18.39
CA PRO A 142 -11.46 -3.93 -17.66
C PRO A 142 -11.92 -4.95 -16.59
N GLY A 143 -12.55 -4.44 -15.53
CA GLY A 143 -13.17 -5.24 -14.49
C GLY A 143 -12.33 -5.36 -13.21
N TYR A 144 -12.93 -6.00 -12.21
CA TYR A 144 -12.32 -6.24 -10.91
C TYR A 144 -11.32 -7.39 -10.95
N LEU A 145 -10.26 -7.27 -10.15
CA LEU A 145 -9.34 -8.35 -9.85
C LEU A 145 -8.93 -8.28 -8.38
N TYR A 146 -8.74 -9.45 -7.77
CA TYR A 146 -8.28 -9.63 -6.39
C TYR A 146 -7.15 -10.66 -6.39
N THR A 147 -6.21 -10.54 -5.46
CA THR A 147 -5.04 -11.43 -5.33
C THR A 147 -4.68 -11.65 -3.86
N ASP A 148 -3.66 -12.47 -3.63
CA ASP A 148 -3.02 -12.72 -2.34
C ASP A 148 -3.92 -13.50 -1.38
N THR A 149 -4.60 -14.51 -1.90
CA THR A 149 -5.32 -15.52 -1.10
C THR A 149 -5.08 -16.92 -1.65
N GLY A 150 -4.82 -17.87 -0.75
CA GLY A 150 -4.78 -19.28 -1.08
C GLY A 150 -6.13 -19.91 -0.74
N PHE A 151 -6.87 -20.35 -1.75
CA PHE A 151 -8.23 -20.87 -1.51
C PHE A 151 -8.26 -22.12 -0.64
N TRP A 152 -7.18 -22.90 -0.56
CA TRP A 152 -7.09 -24.07 0.34
C TRP A 152 -7.28 -23.71 1.82
N ASP A 153 -6.85 -22.52 2.24
CA ASP A 153 -7.09 -22.01 3.59
C ASP A 153 -8.45 -21.33 3.70
N THR A 154 -8.73 -20.43 2.76
CA THR A 154 -9.75 -19.40 2.95
C THR A 154 -11.18 -19.86 2.65
N PHE A 155 -11.36 -20.97 1.93
CA PHE A 155 -12.70 -21.51 1.64
C PHE A 155 -13.49 -21.93 2.88
N ARG A 156 -12.81 -22.15 4.02
CA ARG A 156 -13.42 -22.77 5.21
C ARG A 156 -14.28 -21.81 6.02
N ALA A 157 -13.88 -20.55 6.09
CA ALA A 157 -14.50 -19.58 6.99
C ALA A 157 -14.27 -18.10 6.62
N LEU A 158 -13.44 -17.80 5.61
CA LEU A 158 -13.17 -16.41 5.23
C LEU A 158 -14.16 -15.89 4.17
N PHE A 159 -14.56 -16.77 3.26
CA PHE A 159 -15.52 -16.50 2.18
C PHE A 159 -16.91 -17.04 2.51
#